data_AF-A0A922YXP9-F1
#
_entry.id   AF-A0A922YXP9-F1
#
_cell.length_a   1.000
_cell.length_b   1.000
_cell.length_c   1.000
_cell.angle_alpha   90.00
_cell.angle_beta   90.00
_cell.angle_gamma   90.00
#
_symmetry.space_group_name_H-M   'P 1'
#
loop_
_entity.id
_entity.type
_entity.pdbx_description
1 polymer ?
#
loop_
_entity_poly.entity_id
_entity_poly.type
_entity_poly.pdbx_seq_one_letter_code
_entity_poly.pdbx_strand_id
1 'polypeptide(L)'
;MEKAHMPAATVQRPAIEVDVVMRREPVVGPMSRWQPFRWVLADVMVRTSPDDTLPETAEDAHEPIAVQPVAAGDAAEDAETTHWLFPRFRVMLFRDDAEGYFLNLNSPNPCFWVFWRADDARLLEGEPMAVPQIVTLSYHDAGRWLDAQERVDQVPAPAEVVDWLRSFVDTTYQPEPKRRKRPESFKPLTDRFGQPVRISTEKHGTGPKT
;
A
#
# COMPACT_ATOMS: atom_id res chain seq x y z
N MET A 1 45.24 2.43 -26.47
CA MET A 1 44.57 1.45 -25.59
C MET A 1 43.23 2.05 -25.22
N GLU A 2 42.19 1.65 -25.94
CA GLU A 2 40.83 2.13 -25.75
C GLU A 2 40.24 1.44 -24.51
N LYS A 3 39.86 2.21 -23.48
CA LYS A 3 39.14 1.66 -22.33
C LYS A 3 37.76 1.27 -22.82
N ALA A 4 37.51 -0.03 -22.94
CA ALA A 4 36.17 -0.56 -23.13
C ALA A 4 35.27 -0.07 -22.00
N HIS A 5 34.29 0.76 -22.33
CA HIS A 5 33.20 1.14 -21.43
C HIS A 5 32.28 -0.08 -21.31
N MET A 6 32.44 -0.86 -20.23
CA MET A 6 31.45 -1.87 -19.89
C MET A 6 30.13 -1.15 -19.59
N PRO A 7 28.99 -1.55 -20.22
CA PRO A 7 27.71 -1.00 -19.83
C PRO A 7 27.47 -1.33 -18.36
N ALA A 8 27.08 -0.33 -17.57
CA ALA A 8 26.64 -0.54 -16.20
C ALA A 8 25.49 -1.55 -16.21
N ALA A 9 25.62 -2.62 -15.44
CA ALA A 9 24.54 -3.58 -15.24
C ALA A 9 23.31 -2.79 -14.75
N THR A 10 22.24 -2.77 -15.55
CA THR A 10 20.96 -2.22 -15.11
C THR A 10 20.49 -3.06 -13.93
N VAL A 11 20.54 -2.48 -12.73
CA VAL A 11 20.00 -3.14 -11.53
C VAL A 11 18.51 -3.29 -11.75
N GLN A 12 18.08 -4.52 -12.04
CA GLN A 12 16.68 -4.84 -12.21
C GLN A 12 15.99 -4.64 -10.87
N ARG A 13 14.86 -3.90 -10.89
CA ARG A 13 14.09 -3.64 -9.67
C ARG A 13 13.44 -4.95 -9.21
N PRO A 14 13.45 -5.25 -7.90
CA PRO A 14 12.71 -6.39 -7.37
C PRO A 14 11.23 -6.24 -7.75
N ALA A 15 10.67 -7.27 -8.38
CA ALA A 15 9.29 -7.27 -8.83
C ALA A 15 8.72 -8.69 -8.79
N ILE A 16 7.42 -8.79 -8.58
CA ILE A 16 6.64 -10.02 -8.79
C ILE A 16 5.51 -9.73 -9.77
N GLU A 17 5.04 -10.75 -10.48
CA GLU A 17 3.75 -10.70 -11.17
C GLU A 17 2.68 -11.37 -10.33
N VAL A 18 1.50 -10.77 -10.30
CA VAL A 18 0.33 -11.27 -9.59
C VAL A 18 -0.90 -11.22 -10.48
N ASP A 19 -1.88 -12.07 -10.20
CA ASP A 19 -3.21 -11.98 -10.76
C ASP A 19 -4.19 -11.51 -9.69
N VAL A 20 -5.09 -10.61 -10.05
CA VAL A 20 -6.13 -10.11 -9.16
C VAL A 20 -7.44 -10.82 -9.44
N VAL A 21 -8.11 -11.30 -8.40
CA VAL A 21 -9.45 -11.88 -8.53
C VAL A 21 -10.47 -10.93 -7.93
N MET A 22 -11.39 -10.44 -8.75
CA MET A 22 -12.57 -9.70 -8.31
C MET A 22 -13.78 -10.63 -8.27
N ARG A 23 -14.59 -10.53 -7.22
CA ARG A 23 -15.85 -11.25 -7.06
C ARG A 23 -17.02 -10.30 -7.21
N ARG A 24 -17.99 -10.68 -8.02
CA ARG A 24 -19.31 -10.04 -8.09
C ARG A 24 -20.28 -10.90 -7.30
N GLU A 25 -20.89 -10.31 -6.28
CA GLU A 25 -21.85 -10.99 -5.41
C GLU A 25 -23.17 -10.21 -5.32
N PRO A 26 -24.31 -10.91 -5.19
CA PRO A 26 -25.59 -10.26 -5.02
C PRO A 26 -25.64 -9.48 -3.71
N VAL A 27 -26.24 -8.29 -3.74
CA VAL A 27 -26.49 -7.50 -2.54
C VAL A 27 -27.76 -8.02 -1.88
N VAL A 28 -27.68 -8.36 -0.60
CA VAL A 28 -28.83 -8.86 0.17
C VAL A 28 -29.56 -7.72 0.88
N GLY A 29 -30.88 -7.83 0.95
CA GLY A 29 -31.74 -6.91 1.72
C GLY A 29 -32.24 -5.71 0.91
N PRO A 30 -32.77 -4.67 1.58
CA PRO A 30 -33.49 -3.59 0.90
C PRO A 30 -32.64 -2.77 -0.08
N MET A 31 -31.31 -2.89 -0.06
CA MET A 31 -30.42 -2.16 -0.96
C MET A 31 -30.34 -2.79 -2.36
N SER A 32 -30.68 -4.08 -2.50
CA SER A 32 -30.65 -4.82 -3.77
C SER A 32 -31.48 -4.18 -4.88
N ARG A 33 -32.52 -3.41 -4.51
CA ARG A 33 -33.39 -2.69 -5.45
C ARG A 33 -32.68 -1.56 -6.21
N TRP A 34 -31.58 -1.04 -5.66
CA TRP A 34 -30.83 0.10 -6.22
C TRP A 34 -29.42 -0.30 -6.64
N GLN A 35 -28.91 -1.39 -6.08
CA GLN A 35 -27.62 -1.95 -6.40
C GLN A 35 -27.76 -3.48 -6.28
N PRO A 36 -28.08 -4.19 -7.37
CA PRO A 36 -28.35 -5.63 -7.30
C PRO A 36 -27.08 -6.44 -7.00
N PHE A 37 -25.92 -5.94 -7.40
CA PHE A 37 -24.63 -6.58 -7.20
C PHE A 37 -23.58 -5.61 -6.67
N ARG A 38 -22.61 -6.16 -5.95
CA ARG A 38 -21.40 -5.43 -5.58
C ARG A 38 -20.16 -6.21 -6.00
N TRP A 39 -19.11 -5.45 -6.29
CA TRP A 39 -17.78 -5.98 -6.52
C TRP A 39 -16.98 -5.93 -5.24
N VAL A 40 -16.25 -7.01 -4.98
CA VAL A 40 -15.30 -7.12 -3.88
C VAL A 40 -14.00 -7.72 -4.39
N LEU A 41 -12.87 -7.27 -3.87
CA LEU A 41 -11.60 -7.95 -4.07
C LEU A 41 -11.66 -9.32 -3.35
N ALA A 42 -11.46 -10.40 -4.10
CA ALA A 42 -11.50 -11.76 -3.57
C ALA A 42 -10.10 -12.25 -3.19
N ASP A 43 -9.11 -12.05 -4.07
CA ASP A 43 -7.75 -12.55 -3.85
C ASP A 43 -6.72 -11.83 -4.75
N VAL A 44 -5.45 -11.96 -4.37
CA VAL A 44 -4.28 -11.60 -5.19
C VAL A 44 -3.31 -12.79 -5.19
N MET A 45 -3.17 -13.44 -6.34
CA MET A 45 -2.39 -14.67 -6.50
C MET A 45 -1.02 -14.37 -7.09
N VAL A 46 0.05 -14.90 -6.48
CA VAL A 46 1.40 -14.77 -7.04
C VAL A 46 1.54 -15.65 -8.28
N ARG A 47 1.95 -15.05 -9.39
CA ARG A 47 2.19 -15.73 -10.67
C ARG A 47 3.66 -16.08 -10.86
N THR A 48 4.54 -15.13 -10.59
CA THR A 48 6.00 -15.31 -10.72
C THR A 48 6.71 -14.90 -9.44
N SER A 49 7.74 -15.66 -9.09
CA SER A 49 8.65 -15.28 -8.01
C SER A 49 9.51 -14.07 -8.44
N PRO A 50 10.16 -13.38 -7.48
CA PRO A 50 11.10 -12.30 -7.79
C PRO A 50 12.24 -12.72 -8.73
N ASP A 51 12.69 -13.97 -8.63
CA ASP A 51 13.80 -14.51 -9.41
C ASP A 51 13.38 -14.89 -10.84
N ASP A 52 12.10 -15.23 -11.03
CA ASP A 52 11.53 -15.62 -12.34
C ASP A 52 10.92 -14.45 -13.12
N THR A 53 10.79 -13.28 -12.48
CA THR A 53 10.13 -12.13 -13.08
C THR A 53 11.04 -11.47 -14.12
N LEU A 54 10.62 -11.56 -15.38
CA LEU A 54 11.37 -11.02 -16.51
C LEU A 54 11.45 -9.47 -16.47
N PRO A 55 12.44 -8.89 -17.17
CA PRO A 55 12.49 -7.45 -17.37
C PRO A 55 11.20 -6.93 -17.98
N GLU A 56 10.90 -5.65 -17.71
CA GLU A 56 9.72 -4.96 -18.25
C GLU A 56 9.61 -5.16 -19.76
N THR A 57 8.56 -5.89 -20.14
CA THR A 57 8.10 -6.03 -21.51
C THR A 57 6.83 -5.19 -21.66
N ALA A 58 6.54 -4.78 -22.90
CA ALA A 58 5.41 -3.92 -23.20
C ALA A 58 4.10 -4.45 -22.60
N GLU A 59 3.23 -3.54 -22.17
CA GLU A 59 1.93 -3.84 -21.55
C GLU A 59 1.10 -4.75 -22.47
N ASP A 60 1.01 -6.02 -22.11
CA ASP A 60 -0.01 -6.90 -22.66
C ASP A 60 -1.31 -6.57 -21.92
N ALA A 61 -2.21 -5.81 -22.56
CA ALA A 61 -3.56 -5.64 -22.06
C ALA A 61 -4.26 -7.01 -22.06
N HIS A 62 -4.42 -7.60 -20.88
CA HIS A 62 -5.08 -8.89 -20.75
C HIS A 62 -6.57 -8.72 -20.48
N GLU A 63 -7.38 -9.42 -21.28
CA GLU A 63 -8.81 -9.50 -21.04
C GLU A 63 -9.09 -10.29 -19.74
N PRO A 64 -10.09 -9.85 -18.95
CA PRO A 64 -10.50 -10.54 -17.74
C PRO A 64 -11.09 -11.91 -18.07
N ILE A 65 -10.83 -12.90 -17.21
CA ILE A 65 -11.22 -14.29 -17.41
C ILE A 65 -12.17 -14.71 -16.29
N ALA A 66 -13.36 -15.21 -16.65
CA ALA A 66 -14.25 -15.81 -15.67
C ALA A 66 -13.64 -17.11 -15.11
N VAL A 67 -13.57 -17.23 -13.78
CA VAL A 67 -12.95 -18.36 -13.08
C VAL A 67 -13.88 -18.94 -12.02
N GLN A 68 -13.61 -20.17 -11.58
CA GLN A 68 -14.32 -20.83 -10.48
C GLN A 68 -13.36 -21.11 -9.31
N PRO A 69 -13.76 -20.85 -8.06
CA PRO A 69 -12.94 -21.20 -6.90
C PRO A 69 -12.74 -22.72 -6.77
N VAL A 70 -11.51 -23.15 -6.50
CA VAL A 70 -11.16 -24.59 -6.35
C VAL A 70 -11.70 -25.17 -5.02
N ALA A 71 -11.84 -24.34 -3.99
CA ALA A 71 -12.18 -24.75 -2.62
C ALA A 71 -13.66 -24.53 -2.24
N ALA A 72 -14.56 -24.39 -3.21
CA ALA A 72 -16.02 -24.35 -2.96
C ALA A 72 -16.54 -25.74 -2.54
N GLY A 73 -16.03 -26.29 -1.43
CA GLY A 73 -16.58 -27.48 -0.80
C GLY A 73 -17.78 -27.11 0.07
N ASP A 74 -18.95 -27.70 -0.19
CA ASP A 74 -20.25 -27.69 0.53
C ASP A 74 -20.81 -26.36 1.08
N ALA A 75 -20.05 -25.28 1.10
CA ALA A 75 -20.54 -23.92 1.28
C ALA A 75 -21.16 -23.51 -0.05
N ALA A 76 -22.49 -23.53 -0.10
CA ALA A 76 -23.24 -22.96 -1.20
C ALA A 76 -22.91 -21.47 -1.30
N GLU A 77 -21.92 -21.11 -2.11
CA GLU A 77 -21.89 -19.77 -2.69
C GLU A 77 -23.20 -19.59 -3.45
N ASP A 78 -23.83 -18.42 -3.30
CA ASP A 78 -25.03 -18.11 -4.05
C ASP A 78 -24.75 -18.31 -5.54
N ALA A 79 -25.66 -19.00 -6.25
CA ALA A 79 -25.49 -19.37 -7.67
C ALA A 79 -25.24 -18.16 -8.61
N GLU A 80 -25.49 -16.94 -8.13
CA GLU A 80 -25.27 -15.68 -8.85
C GLU A 80 -23.89 -15.05 -8.58
N THR A 81 -23.10 -15.63 -7.69
CA THR A 81 -21.74 -15.17 -7.39
C THR A 81 -20.80 -15.59 -8.52
N THR A 82 -20.03 -14.64 -9.05
CA THR A 82 -19.06 -14.90 -10.12
C THR A 82 -17.68 -14.33 -9.77
N HIS A 83 -16.63 -15.00 -10.23
CA HIS A 83 -15.24 -14.60 -10.01
C HIS A 83 -14.55 -14.30 -11.34
N TRP A 84 -13.74 -13.24 -11.34
CA TRP A 84 -13.10 -12.70 -12.52
C TRP A 84 -11.62 -12.45 -12.23
N LEU A 85 -10.77 -13.14 -12.99
CA LEU A 85 -9.31 -13.05 -12.89
C LEU A 85 -8.79 -12.01 -13.87
N PHE A 86 -8.01 -11.07 -13.36
CA PHE A 86 -7.29 -10.04 -14.10
C PHE A 86 -5.80 -10.34 -13.99
N PRO A 87 -5.14 -10.79 -15.07
CA PRO A 87 -3.82 -11.36 -14.94
C PRO A 87 -2.70 -10.32 -15.06
N ARG A 88 -1.52 -10.68 -14.55
CA ARG A 88 -0.22 -10.04 -14.85
C ARG A 88 -0.09 -8.58 -14.39
N PHE A 89 -0.60 -8.28 -13.20
CA PHE A 89 -0.22 -7.06 -12.49
C PHE A 89 1.21 -7.16 -11.99
N ARG A 90 1.99 -6.10 -12.19
CA ARG A 90 3.36 -6.03 -11.71
C ARG A 90 3.41 -5.28 -10.39
N VAL A 91 3.93 -5.93 -9.35
CA VAL A 91 4.20 -5.30 -8.05
C VAL A 91 5.71 -5.07 -7.95
N MET A 92 6.13 -3.81 -7.88
CA MET A 92 7.54 -3.42 -7.81
C MET A 92 7.87 -2.77 -6.47
N LEU A 93 9.07 -3.04 -5.96
CA LEU A 93 9.57 -2.40 -4.74
C LEU A 93 10.52 -1.24 -5.05
N PHE A 94 10.27 -0.11 -4.41
CA PHE A 94 10.98 1.14 -4.63
C PHE A 94 11.74 1.57 -3.37
N ARG A 95 13.04 1.84 -3.51
CA ARG A 95 13.91 2.13 -2.35
C ARG A 95 13.50 3.41 -1.61
N ASP A 96 13.01 4.40 -2.34
CA ASP A 96 12.51 5.67 -1.81
C ASP A 96 11.21 5.52 -1.01
N ASP A 97 10.55 4.35 -1.09
CA ASP A 97 9.33 4.05 -0.33
C ASP A 97 9.53 2.92 0.71
N ALA A 98 10.77 2.68 1.14
CA ALA A 98 11.09 1.64 2.12
C ALA A 98 10.30 1.77 3.43
N GLU A 99 9.96 3.00 3.85
CA GLU A 99 9.11 3.23 5.03
C GLU A 99 7.67 2.77 4.80
N GLY A 100 7.09 2.97 3.61
CA GLY A 100 5.74 2.51 3.29
C GLY A 100 5.61 1.00 3.38
N TYR A 101 6.63 0.27 2.92
CA TYR A 101 6.70 -1.20 3.07
C TYR A 101 6.93 -1.63 4.51
N PHE A 102 7.76 -0.91 5.26
CA PHE A 102 7.96 -1.16 6.69
C PHE A 102 6.64 -1.02 7.46
N LEU A 103 5.83 -0.01 7.16
CA LEU A 103 4.51 0.17 7.79
C LEU A 103 3.55 -0.98 7.49
N ASN A 104 3.52 -1.45 6.24
CA ASN A 104 2.71 -2.62 5.87
C ASN A 104 3.14 -3.88 6.64
N LEU A 105 4.46 -4.15 6.70
CA LEU A 105 5.03 -5.28 7.46
C LEU A 105 4.72 -5.25 8.96
N ASN A 106 4.61 -4.06 9.55
CA ASN A 106 4.33 -3.88 10.97
C ASN A 106 2.83 -3.68 11.27
N SER A 107 1.97 -3.80 10.26
CA SER A 107 0.53 -3.84 10.45
C SER A 107 0.10 -5.20 11.03
N PRO A 108 -1.10 -5.31 11.64
CA PRO A 108 -1.59 -6.58 12.16
C PRO A 108 -1.69 -7.69 11.11
N ASN A 109 -2.02 -7.32 9.86
CA ASN A 109 -2.16 -8.22 8.72
C ASN A 109 -1.51 -7.59 7.48
N PRO A 110 -0.21 -7.84 7.23
CA PRO A 110 0.44 -7.38 6.01
C PRO A 110 -0.34 -7.82 4.77
N CYS A 111 -0.59 -6.89 3.86
CA CYS A 111 -1.57 -7.09 2.78
C CYS A 111 -1.08 -6.55 1.44
N PHE A 112 -1.68 -7.07 0.38
CA PHE A 112 -1.76 -6.36 -0.89
C PHE A 112 -2.88 -5.32 -0.79
N TRP A 113 -2.62 -4.15 -1.37
CA TRP A 113 -3.64 -3.15 -1.65
C TRP A 113 -3.92 -3.12 -3.14
N VAL A 114 -5.19 -3.13 -3.51
CA VAL A 114 -5.64 -3.08 -4.90
C VAL A 114 -6.51 -1.85 -5.09
N PHE A 115 -6.00 -0.91 -5.87
CA PHE A 115 -6.77 0.20 -6.38
C PHE A 115 -7.53 -0.25 -7.63
N TRP A 116 -8.84 0.00 -7.68
CA TRP A 116 -9.70 -0.39 -8.80
C TRP A 116 -10.70 0.71 -9.18
N ARG A 117 -11.23 0.64 -10.39
CA ARG A 117 -12.30 1.54 -10.88
C ARG A 117 -13.39 0.76 -11.58
N ALA A 118 -14.61 1.29 -11.53
CA ALA A 118 -15.67 0.82 -12.41
C ALA A 118 -15.35 1.26 -13.84
N ASP A 119 -15.43 0.34 -14.80
CA ASP A 119 -15.16 0.60 -16.20
C ASP A 119 -16.46 0.57 -17.01
N ASP A 120 -16.98 1.75 -17.36
CA ASP A 120 -18.23 1.89 -18.11
C ASP A 120 -18.15 1.33 -19.54
N ALA A 121 -16.94 1.13 -20.08
CA ALA A 121 -16.75 0.49 -21.37
C ALA A 121 -16.76 -1.04 -21.27
N ARG A 122 -16.52 -1.61 -20.08
CA ARG A 122 -16.55 -3.04 -19.80
C ARG A 122 -17.74 -3.40 -18.94
N LEU A 123 -18.82 -3.81 -19.60
CA LEU A 123 -20.07 -4.15 -18.94
C LEU A 123 -20.22 -5.66 -18.75
N LEU A 124 -20.60 -6.07 -17.56
CA LEU A 124 -21.07 -7.42 -17.24
C LEU A 124 -22.57 -7.35 -16.92
N GLU A 125 -23.39 -7.98 -17.75
CA GLU A 125 -24.86 -7.93 -17.63
C GLU A 125 -25.42 -6.51 -17.60
N GLY A 126 -24.78 -5.59 -18.34
CA GLY A 126 -25.18 -4.17 -18.42
C GLY A 126 -24.68 -3.28 -17.27
N GLU A 127 -23.98 -3.84 -16.29
CA GLU A 127 -23.38 -3.12 -15.17
C GLU A 127 -21.86 -2.97 -15.36
N PRO A 128 -21.25 -1.83 -14.97
CA PRO A 128 -19.80 -1.64 -15.04
C PRO A 128 -19.02 -2.69 -14.24
N MET A 129 -17.97 -3.23 -14.85
CA MET A 129 -17.07 -4.17 -14.18
C MET A 129 -16.08 -3.41 -13.29
N ALA A 130 -15.76 -3.97 -12.12
CA ALA A 130 -14.67 -3.46 -11.29
C ALA A 130 -13.32 -3.94 -11.87
N VAL A 131 -12.57 -3.01 -12.46
CA VAL A 131 -11.28 -3.27 -13.10
C VAL A 131 -10.15 -2.81 -12.17
N PRO A 132 -9.32 -3.74 -11.66
CA PRO A 132 -8.11 -3.40 -10.93
C PRO A 132 -7.18 -2.55 -11.81
N GLN A 133 -6.60 -1.52 -11.21
CA GLN A 133 -5.71 -0.58 -11.88
C GLN A 133 -4.27 -0.80 -11.41
N ILE A 134 -4.06 -0.91 -10.09
CA ILE A 134 -2.73 -1.02 -9.49
C ILE A 134 -2.81 -1.97 -8.29
N VAL A 135 -1.78 -2.82 -8.15
CA VAL A 135 -1.52 -3.62 -6.95
C VAL A 135 -0.24 -3.12 -6.30
N THR A 136 -0.27 -2.84 -4.99
CA THR A 136 0.90 -2.36 -4.25
C THR A 136 1.03 -3.05 -2.88
N LEU A 137 2.26 -3.11 -2.39
CA LEU A 137 2.59 -3.47 -1.01
C LEU A 137 2.90 -2.23 -0.16
N SER A 138 2.87 -1.03 -0.74
CA SER A 138 3.16 0.21 -0.03
C SER A 138 1.95 0.70 0.74
N TYR A 139 2.14 0.94 2.04
CA TYR A 139 1.16 1.62 2.86
C TYR A 139 0.96 3.08 2.43
N HIS A 140 2.01 3.75 1.92
CA HIS A 140 1.94 5.15 1.50
C HIS A 140 1.11 5.33 0.23
N ASP A 141 1.31 4.48 -0.78
CA ASP A 141 0.50 4.50 -2.00
C ASP A 141 -0.97 4.27 -1.67
N ALA A 142 -1.27 3.24 -0.88
CA ALA A 142 -2.63 2.93 -0.43
C ALA A 142 -3.27 4.12 0.31
N GLY A 143 -2.53 4.73 1.24
CA GLY A 143 -2.99 5.91 1.97
C GLY A 143 -3.34 7.08 1.05
N ARG A 144 -2.51 7.35 0.04
CA ARG A 144 -2.76 8.42 -0.95
C ARG A 144 -4.04 8.22 -1.74
N TRP A 145 -4.34 6.98 -2.15
CA TRP A 145 -5.56 6.67 -2.87
C TRP A 145 -6.80 6.74 -1.98
N LEU A 146 -6.69 6.26 -0.73
CA LEU A 146 -7.76 6.39 0.26
C LEU A 146 -8.08 7.85 0.58
N ASP A 147 -7.06 8.70 0.75
CA ASP A 147 -7.23 10.15 0.95
C ASP A 147 -7.87 10.82 -0.28
N ALA A 148 -7.61 10.31 -1.48
CA ALA A 148 -8.25 10.72 -2.72
C ALA A 148 -9.66 10.15 -2.92
N GLN A 149 -10.19 9.39 -1.95
CA GLN A 149 -11.49 8.73 -1.99
C GLN A 149 -11.64 7.73 -3.16
N GLU A 150 -10.53 7.17 -3.64
CA GLU A 150 -10.54 6.10 -4.63
C GLU A 150 -10.98 4.78 -4.01
N ARG A 151 -11.37 3.81 -4.86
CA ARG A 151 -11.74 2.47 -4.39
C ARG A 151 -10.48 1.64 -4.19
N VAL A 152 -10.17 1.34 -2.94
CA VAL A 152 -9.00 0.54 -2.57
C VAL A 152 -9.46 -0.55 -1.61
N ASP A 153 -9.24 -1.81 -2.00
CA ASP A 153 -9.48 -2.97 -1.15
C ASP A 153 -8.15 -3.63 -0.79
N GLN A 154 -8.15 -4.46 0.25
CA GLN A 154 -6.96 -5.18 0.71
C GLN A 154 -7.23 -6.67 0.90
N VAL A 155 -6.22 -7.48 0.63
CA VAL A 155 -6.19 -8.92 0.95
C VAL A 155 -4.87 -9.28 1.62
N PRO A 156 -4.85 -10.20 2.61
CA PRO A 156 -3.61 -10.63 3.25
C PRO A 156 -2.57 -11.10 2.22
N ALA A 157 -1.33 -10.64 2.36
CA ALA A 157 -0.25 -11.08 1.51
C ALA A 157 0.20 -12.50 1.94
N PRO A 158 0.47 -13.41 0.99
CA PRO A 158 1.04 -14.72 1.29
C PRO A 158 2.37 -14.61 2.05
N ALA A 159 2.69 -15.59 2.88
CA ALA A 159 3.91 -15.58 3.71
C ALA A 159 5.19 -15.37 2.90
N GLU A 160 5.29 -15.98 1.71
CA GLU A 160 6.43 -15.80 0.80
C GLU A 160 6.61 -14.35 0.33
N VAL A 161 5.52 -13.62 0.10
CA VAL A 161 5.54 -12.21 -0.27
C VAL A 161 5.96 -11.34 0.92
N VAL A 162 5.46 -11.68 2.11
CA VAL A 162 5.84 -10.99 3.35
C VAL A 162 7.32 -11.18 3.66
N ASP A 163 7.86 -12.38 3.47
CA ASP A 163 9.28 -12.68 3.68
C ASP A 163 10.17 -11.97 2.65
N TRP A 164 9.73 -11.91 1.40
CA TRP A 164 10.38 -11.13 0.35
C TRP A 164 10.39 -9.63 0.66
N LEU A 165 9.24 -9.08 1.06
CA LEU A 165 9.10 -7.66 1.45
C LEU A 165 9.98 -7.33 2.65
N ARG A 166 10.05 -8.22 3.65
CA ARG A 166 10.92 -8.08 4.82
C ARG A 166 12.40 -8.01 4.42
N SER A 167 12.84 -8.91 3.55
CA SER A 167 14.22 -8.93 3.05
C SER A 167 14.60 -7.62 2.33
N PHE A 168 13.65 -7.05 1.57
CA PHE A 168 13.83 -5.74 0.94
C PHE A 168 13.94 -4.62 1.98
N VAL A 169 13.02 -4.57 2.94
CA VAL A 169 12.98 -3.54 3.99
C VAL A 169 14.23 -3.60 4.87
N ASP A 170 14.67 -4.79 5.29
CA ASP A 170 15.87 -4.96 6.13
C ASP A 170 17.14 -4.39 5.46
N THR A 171 17.18 -4.40 4.12
CA THR A 171 18.31 -3.90 3.33
C THR A 171 18.19 -2.40 3.02
N THR A 172 16.98 -1.86 2.93
CA THR A 172 16.71 -0.53 2.35
C THR A 172 16.25 0.51 3.36
N TYR A 173 15.50 0.10 4.39
CA TYR A 173 14.94 0.99 5.38
C TYR A 173 15.96 1.32 6.46
N GLN A 174 16.34 2.60 6.54
CA GLN A 174 17.18 3.13 7.61
C GLN A 174 16.33 4.11 8.42
N PRO A 175 15.83 3.70 9.61
CA PRO A 175 15.04 4.60 10.45
C PRO A 175 15.83 5.87 10.74
N GLU A 176 15.25 7.04 10.48
CA GLU A 176 15.89 8.28 10.89
C GLU A 176 16.11 8.24 12.42
N PRO A 177 17.34 8.48 12.90
CA PRO A 177 17.61 8.45 14.33
C PRO A 177 16.77 9.53 15.01
N LYS A 178 15.77 9.09 15.78
CA LYS A 178 14.79 9.96 16.45
C LYS A 178 15.52 10.93 17.38
N ARG A 179 15.77 12.14 16.89
CA ARG A 179 16.47 13.17 17.66
C ARG A 179 15.51 13.70 18.71
N ARG A 180 15.81 13.46 20.00
CA ARG A 180 15.04 14.03 21.12
C ARG A 180 15.05 15.56 20.98
N LYS A 181 13.96 16.15 20.47
CA LYS A 181 13.75 17.60 20.49
C LYS A 181 13.61 18.00 21.96
N ARG A 182 14.60 18.73 22.48
CA ARG A 182 14.46 19.37 23.79
C ARG A 182 13.29 20.36 23.71
N PRO A 183 12.38 20.38 24.70
CA PRO A 183 11.33 21.39 24.77
C PRO A 183 11.93 22.79 24.63
N GLU A 184 11.25 23.71 23.94
CA GLU A 184 11.77 25.07 23.75
C GLU A 184 11.93 25.81 25.07
N SER A 185 11.19 25.43 26.11
CA SER A 185 11.35 25.94 27.49
C SER A 185 12.71 25.62 28.12
N PHE A 186 13.46 24.66 27.57
CA PHE A 186 14.84 24.35 27.97
C PHE A 186 15.89 25.11 27.16
N LYS A 187 15.50 25.94 26.18
CA LYS A 187 16.42 26.89 25.54
C LYS A 187 16.60 28.06 26.52
N PRO A 188 17.83 28.36 26.99
CA PRO A 188 18.05 29.53 27.82
C PRO A 188 17.65 30.78 27.03
N LEU A 189 16.89 31.68 27.64
CA LEU A 189 16.56 32.96 27.03
C LEU A 189 17.88 33.71 26.81
N THR A 190 18.23 33.96 25.55
CA THR A 190 19.46 34.68 25.17
C THR A 190 19.12 36.07 24.69
N ASP A 191 19.89 37.07 25.13
CA ASP A 191 19.82 38.46 24.65
C ASP A 191 20.29 38.56 23.18
N ARG A 192 20.10 39.71 22.53
CA ARG A 192 20.51 40.05 21.15
C ARG A 192 22.01 39.87 20.87
N PHE A 193 22.82 39.72 21.92
CA PHE A 193 24.26 39.45 21.85
C PHE A 193 24.62 37.99 22.18
N GLY A 194 23.62 37.09 22.31
CA GLY A 194 23.81 35.66 22.56
C GLY A 194 24.12 35.29 24.02
N GLN A 195 24.00 36.23 24.96
CA GLN A 195 24.27 35.98 26.39
C GLN A 195 23.01 35.52 27.13
N PRO A 196 23.11 34.58 28.09
CA PRO A 196 21.95 34.10 28.85
C PRO A 196 21.39 35.22 29.74
N VAL A 197 20.08 35.46 29.63
CA VAL A 197 19.35 36.46 30.42
C VAL A 197 19.31 36.01 31.88
N ARG A 198 19.80 36.88 32.78
CA ARG A 198 19.70 36.71 34.23
C ARG A 198 18.55 37.58 34.74
N ILE A 199 17.48 36.97 35.24
CA ILE A 199 16.38 37.70 35.88
C ILE A 199 16.60 37.61 37.40
N SER A 200 16.92 38.73 38.04
CA SER A 200 16.87 38.82 39.51
C SER A 200 15.44 39.14 39.92
N THR A 201 14.71 38.17 40.45
CA THR A 201 13.41 38.46 41.07
C THR A 201 13.63 39.11 42.43
N GLU A 202 13.38 40.41 42.54
CA GLU A 202 13.25 41.07 43.84
C GLU A 202 11.90 40.75 44.46
N LYS A 203 11.90 39.96 45.54
CA LYS A 203 10.70 39.72 46.35
C LYS A 203 10.33 41.01 47.10
N HIS A 204 9.32 41.72 46.62
CA HIS A 204 8.67 42.77 47.41
C HIS A 204 7.80 42.13 48.49
N GLY A 205 8.34 42.04 49.71
CA GLY A 205 7.62 41.55 50.89
C GLY A 205 6.63 42.60 51.39
N THR A 206 5.38 42.51 50.97
CA THR A 206 4.28 43.27 51.58
C THR A 206 3.65 42.42 52.68
N GLY A 207 4.25 42.45 53.88
CA GLY A 207 3.58 42.04 55.11
C GLY A 207 2.94 43.28 55.75
N PRO A 208 1.67 43.25 56.18
CA PRO A 208 1.02 44.41 56.78
C PRO A 208 1.60 44.64 58.19
N LYS A 209 1.94 45.90 58.51
CA LYS A 209 2.24 46.33 59.88
C LYS A 209 0.92 46.67 60.57
N THR A 210 0.78 46.13 61.79
CA THR A 210 -0.28 46.42 62.80
C THR A 210 -0.52 47.90 63.00
#